data_AF-A0A8G1J4P6-F1
#
_entry.id   AF-A0A8G1J4P6-F1
#
_cell.length_a   1.000
_cell.length_b   1.000
_cell.length_c   1.000
_cell.angle_alpha   90.00
_cell.angle_beta   90.00
_cell.angle_gamma   90.00
#
_symmetry.space_group_name_H-M   'P 1'
#
loop_
_entity.id
_entity.type
_entity.pdbx_description
1 polymer ?
#
loop_
_entity_poly.entity_id
_entity_poly.type
_entity_poly.pdbx_seq_one_letter_code
_entity_poly.pdbx_strand_id
1 'polypeptide(L)' 'MRQLQTPPAACEPDEISLEEEQQIAEEESQRNLGISFEEFKRRWRAGEYRGNPDPKVTSVAFWLH' A
#
# COMPACT_ATOMS: atom_id res chain seq x y z
N MET A 1 43.28 -24.74 -3.37
CA MET A 1 41.87 -25.07 -3.06
C MET A 1 41.11 -23.76 -2.95
N ARG A 2 40.23 -23.43 -3.91
CA ARG A 2 39.43 -22.19 -3.90
C ARG A 2 38.20 -22.45 -3.04
N GLN A 3 38.07 -21.75 -1.92
CA GLN A 3 36.83 -21.73 -1.16
C GLN A 3 35.80 -20.93 -1.96
N LEU A 4 34.72 -21.62 -2.36
CA LEU A 4 33.56 -21.00 -2.98
C LEU A 4 32.83 -20.23 -1.88
N GLN A 5 32.82 -18.91 -1.98
CA GLN A 5 31.96 -18.06 -1.16
C GLN A 5 30.52 -18.38 -1.55
N THR A 6 29.75 -18.90 -0.60
CA THR A 6 28.29 -18.98 -0.71
C THR A 6 27.75 -17.55 -0.78
N PRO A 7 26.95 -17.18 -1.79
CA PRO A 7 26.27 -15.88 -1.77
C PRO A 7 25.34 -15.82 -0.54
N PRO A 8 25.19 -14.66 0.11
CA PRO A 8 24.19 -14.52 1.17
C PRO A 8 22.82 -14.89 0.61
N ALA A 9 22.03 -15.59 1.41
CA ALA A 9 20.68 -16.03 1.09
C ALA A 9 19.94 -14.91 0.33
N ALA A 10 19.43 -15.24 -0.86
CA ALA A 10 18.58 -14.34 -1.60
C ALA A 10 17.47 -13.86 -0.67
N CYS A 11 17.30 -12.54 -0.52
CA CYS A 11 16.03 -12.01 -0.05
C CYS A 11 14.97 -12.55 -1.03
N GLU A 12 14.20 -13.54 -0.59
CA GLU A 12 12.95 -13.88 -1.22
C GLU A 12 12.15 -12.57 -1.28
N PRO A 13 11.51 -12.22 -2.41
CA PRO A 13 10.62 -11.08 -2.42
C PRO A 13 9.51 -11.40 -1.41
N ASP A 14 9.54 -10.76 -0.26
CA ASP A 14 8.48 -10.85 0.76
C ASP A 14 7.24 -10.25 0.10
N GLU A 15 6.44 -11.11 -0.55
CA GLU A 15 5.09 -10.77 -0.99
C GLU A 15 4.30 -10.48 0.28
N ILE A 16 4.07 -9.19 0.55
CA ILE A 16 3.27 -8.75 1.69
C ILE A 16 1.94 -9.51 1.71
N SER A 17 1.57 -10.02 2.88
CA SER A 17 0.32 -10.76 3.00
C SER A 17 -0.88 -9.84 2.76
N LEU A 18 -2.01 -10.41 2.34
CA LEU A 18 -3.28 -9.65 2.18
C LEU A 18 -3.70 -8.92 3.46
N GLU A 19 -3.30 -9.42 4.63
CA GLU A 19 -3.60 -8.82 5.91
C GLU A 19 -2.69 -7.61 6.18
N GLU A 20 -1.41 -7.70 5.79
CA GLU A 20 -0.48 -6.58 5.84
C GLU A 20 -0.84 -5.49 4.83
N GLU A 21 -1.23 -5.86 3.60
CA GLU A 21 -1.72 -4.90 2.61
C GLU A 21 -2.90 -4.07 3.15
N GLN A 22 -3.85 -4.74 3.80
CA GLN A 22 -5.00 -4.06 4.41
C GLN A 22 -4.58 -3.14 5.56
N GLN A 23 -3.62 -3.56 6.38
CA GLN A 23 -3.10 -2.72 7.47
C GLN A 23 -2.39 -1.48 6.92
N ILE A 24 -1.53 -1.66 5.92
CA ILE A 24 -0.81 -0.55 5.28
C ILE A 24 -1.80 0.42 4.64
N ALA A 25 -2.82 -0.08 3.93
CA ALA A 25 -3.85 0.76 3.32
C ALA A 25 -4.65 1.55 4.38
N GLU A 26 -4.97 0.94 5.53
CA GLU A 26 -5.65 1.59 6.65
C GLU A 26 -4.79 2.68 7.27
N GLU A 27 -3.53 2.38 7.61
CA GLU A 27 -2.59 3.34 8.16
C GLU A 27 -2.35 4.52 7.21
N GLU A 28 -2.19 4.23 5.92
CA GLU A 28 -1.97 5.26 4.92
C GLU A 28 -3.20 6.16 4.74
N SER A 29 -4.41 5.58 4.74
CA SER A 29 -5.68 6.33 4.71
C SER A 29 -5.80 7.27 5.90
N GLN A 30 -5.50 6.78 7.10
CA GLN A 30 -5.58 7.57 8.33
C GLN A 30 -4.52 8.68 8.32
N ARG A 31 -3.28 8.37 7.93
CA ARG A 31 -2.19 9.34 7.90
C ARG A 31 -2.40 10.44 6.86
N ASN A 32 -2.88 10.08 5.68
CA ASN A 32 -2.99 11.00 4.55
C ASN A 32 -4.29 11.80 4.59
N LEU A 33 -5.41 11.13 4.89
CA LEU A 33 -6.76 11.67 4.72
C LEU A 33 -7.55 11.77 6.03
N GLY A 34 -7.04 11.21 7.13
CA GLY A 34 -7.71 11.25 8.44
C GLY A 34 -8.98 10.41 8.51
N ILE A 35 -9.14 9.43 7.60
CA ILE A 35 -10.30 8.54 7.51
C ILE A 35 -9.83 7.09 7.41
N SER A 36 -10.71 6.14 7.73
CA SER A 36 -10.43 4.72 7.49
C SER A 36 -10.38 4.39 6.00
N PHE A 37 -9.73 3.29 5.64
CA PHE A 37 -9.65 2.84 4.26
C PHE A 37 -11.02 2.43 3.71
N GLU A 38 -11.91 1.88 4.55
CA GLU A 38 -13.30 1.61 4.17
C GLU A 38 -14.07 2.88 3.80
N GLU A 39 -13.92 3.95 4.59
CA GLU A 39 -14.57 5.22 4.27
C GLU A 39 -13.96 5.83 3.00
N PHE A 40 -12.65 5.74 2.81
CA PHE A 40 -12.00 6.14 1.56
C PHE A 40 -12.58 5.40 0.35
N LYS A 41 -12.70 4.06 0.42
CA LYS A 41 -13.33 3.24 -0.64
C LYS A 41 -14.75 3.70 -0.96
N ARG A 42 -15.54 4.02 0.06
CA ARG A 42 -16.92 4.52 -0.11
C ARG A 42 -16.94 5.84 -0.90
N ARG A 43 -16.14 6.81 -0.48
CA ARG A 43 -16.04 8.14 -1.11
C ARG A 43 -15.44 8.08 -2.51
N TRP A 44 -14.46 7.20 -2.71
CA TRP A 44 -13.89 6.91 -4.03
C TRP A 44 -14.94 6.40 -5.00
N ARG A 45 -15.73 5.39 -4.61
CA ARG A 45 -16.84 4.85 -5.42
C ARG A 45 -17.96 5.86 -5.66
N ALA A 46 -18.19 6.77 -4.72
CA ALA A 46 -19.11 7.89 -4.90
C ALA A 46 -18.58 8.98 -5.85
N GLY A 47 -17.30 8.92 -6.23
CA GLY A 47 -16.66 9.88 -7.13
C GLY A 47 -16.21 11.18 -6.46
N GLU A 48 -16.15 11.24 -5.13
CA GLU A 48 -15.77 12.44 -4.38
C GLU A 48 -14.33 12.92 -4.68
N TYR A 49 -13.47 12.00 -5.11
CA TYR A 49 -12.07 12.26 -5.46
C TYR A 49 -11.83 12.40 -6.98
N ARG A 50 -12.88 12.45 -7.80
CA ARG A 50 -12.74 12.48 -9.26
C ARG A 50 -12.02 13.75 -9.73
N GLY A 51 -10.85 13.55 -10.35
CA GLY A 51 -10.02 14.66 -10.82
C GLY A 51 -9.28 15.40 -9.70
N ASN A 52 -9.23 14.85 -8.49
CA ASN A 52 -8.43 15.40 -7.39
C ASN A 52 -6.94 15.06 -7.62
N PRO A 53 -6.06 16.05 -7.85
CA PRO A 53 -4.65 15.82 -8.10
C PRO A 53 -3.82 15.66 -6.81
N ASP A 54 -4.46 15.58 -5.64
CA ASP A 54 -3.75 15.46 -4.37
C ASP A 54 -2.92 14.16 -4.34
N PRO A 55 -1.59 14.24 -4.16
CA PRO A 55 -0.74 13.06 -4.06
C PRO A 55 -1.14 12.14 -2.90
N LYS A 56 -1.74 12.67 -1.84
CA LYS A 56 -2.27 11.90 -0.70
C LYS A 56 -3.42 10.98 -1.13
N VAL A 57 -4.32 11.50 -1.96
CA VAL A 57 -5.44 10.73 -2.51
C VAL A 57 -4.92 9.67 -3.48
N THR A 58 -3.95 10.03 -4.30
CA THR A 58 -3.33 9.12 -5.27
C THR A 58 -2.57 7.98 -4.59
N SER A 59 -1.88 8.29 -3.48
CA SER A 59 -1.18 7.31 -2.65
C SER A 59 -2.17 6.28 -2.10
N VAL A 60 -3.23 6.73 -1.43
CA VAL A 60 -4.22 5.81 -0.85
C VAL A 60 -4.97 5.03 -1.93
N ALA A 61 -5.20 5.63 -3.11
CA ALA A 61 -5.82 4.96 -4.25
C ALA A 61 -4.98 3.83 -4.84
N PHE A 62 -3.66 3.80 -4.60
CA PHE A 62 -2.79 2.70 -5.04
C PHE A 62 -3.25 1.34 -4.49
N TRP A 63 -3.78 1.35 -3.26
CA TRP A 63 -4.23 0.16 -2.54
C TRP A 63 -5.64 -0.32 -2.95
N LEU A 64 -6.29 0.34 -3.91
CA LEU A 64 -7.60 -0.07 -4.45
C LEU A 64 -7.40 -1.19 -5.49
N HIS A 65 -7.39 -2.43 -5.05
CA HIS A 65 -7.38 -3.63 -5.89
C HIS A 65 -8.78 -4.21 -6.09
#